data_AF-H0T853-F1
#
_entry.id   AF-H0T853-F1
#
_cell.length_a   1.000
_cell.length_b   1.000
_cell.length_c   1.000
_cell.angle_alpha   90.00
_cell.angle_beta   90.00
_cell.angle_gamma   90.00
#
_symmetry.space_group_name_H-M   'P 1'
#
loop_
_entity.id
_entity.type
_entity.pdbx_description
1 polymer ?
#
loop_
_entity_poly.entity_id
_entity_poly.type
_entity_poly.pdbx_seq_one_letter_code
_entity_poly.pdbx_strand_id
1 'polypeptide(L)' 'MLVTLVALLCNGQLCMEKVVTNSEMSGITMTSCAINAQIGIADWMSKGPYHEWRLQSYKCVAGNYVPKTHA' A
#
# COMPACT_ATOMS: atom_id res chain seq x y z
N MET A 1 -6.41 17.37 -1.11
CA MET A 1 -6.74 16.18 -1.94
C MET A 1 -6.33 14.96 -1.16
N LEU A 2 -7.26 14.04 -0.91
CA LEU A 2 -6.96 12.81 -0.20
C LEU A 2 -6.15 11.88 -1.10
N VAL A 3 -5.08 11.27 -0.57
CA VAL A 3 -4.21 10.34 -1.30
C VAL A 3 -4.04 9.09 -0.48
N THR A 4 -4.23 7.92 -1.08
CA THR A 4 -4.08 6.62 -0.43
C THR A 4 -3.05 5.77 -1.16
N LEU A 5 -2.07 5.26 -0.42
CA LEU A 5 -1.09 4.30 -0.93
C LEU A 5 -1.60 2.89 -0.67
N VAL A 6 -1.73 2.12 -1.75
CA VAL A 6 -2.22 0.74 -1.71
C VAL A 6 -1.14 -0.18 -2.26
N ALA A 7 -0.82 -1.24 -1.52
CA ALA A 7 0.08 -2.31 -1.94
C ALA A 7 -0.73 -3.56 -2.29
N LEU A 8 -0.38 -4.21 -3.40
CA LEU A 8 -0.81 -5.57 -3.72
C LEU A 8 0.27 -6.53 -3.21
N LEU A 9 -0.07 -7.30 -2.19
CA LEU A 9 0.82 -8.29 -1.59
C LEU A 9 0.36 -9.69 -1.98
N CYS A 10 1.31 -10.61 -2.23
CA CYS A 10 1.02 -12.03 -2.40
C CYS A 10 1.89 -12.91 -1.51
N ASN A 11 1.30 -13.98 -1.00
CA ASN A 11 1.98 -15.09 -0.34
C ASN A 11 1.49 -16.40 -0.96
N GLY A 12 2.36 -17.05 -1.75
CA GLY A 12 1.98 -18.18 -2.59
C GLY A 12 0.90 -17.80 -3.61
N GLN A 13 -0.24 -18.50 -3.55
CA GLN A 13 -1.40 -18.26 -4.42
C GLN A 13 -2.36 -17.17 -3.89
N LEU A 14 -2.17 -16.72 -2.65
CA LEU A 14 -3.05 -15.73 -2.03
C LEU A 14 -2.52 -14.32 -2.29
N CYS A 15 -3.32 -13.48 -2.94
CA CYS A 15 -3.01 -12.08 -3.22
C CYS A 15 -4.07 -11.15 -2.62
N MET A 16 -3.65 -10.09 -1.95
CA MET A 16 -4.56 -9.11 -1.37
C MET A 16 -4.02 -7.68 -1.44
N GLU A 17 -4.94 -6.75 -1.65
CA GLU A 17 -4.65 -5.33 -1.55
C GLU A 17 -4.71 -4.87 -0.10
N LYS A 18 -3.77 -4.01 0.29
CA LYS A 18 -3.70 -3.41 1.62
C LYS A 18 -3.44 -1.92 1.51
N VAL A 19 -4.15 -1.16 2.33
CA VAL A 19 -3.85 0.26 2.52
C VAL A 19 -2.62 0.35 3.42
N VAL A 20 -1.57 0.98 2.89
CA VAL A 20 -0.31 1.18 3.61
C VAL A 20 -0.39 2.44 4.46
N THR A 21 -0.84 3.54 3.85
CA THR A 21 -1.09 4.82 4.51
C THR A 21 -2.00 5.69 3.64
N ASN A 22 -2.47 6.81 4.19
CA ASN A 22 -3.13 7.86 3.45
C ASN A 22 -2.62 9.26 3.85
N SER A 23 -3.08 10.30 3.16
CA SER A 23 -2.65 11.68 3.38
C SER A 23 -3.09 12.24 4.73
N GLU A 24 -4.09 11.65 5.38
CA GLU A 24 -4.53 12.03 6.73
C GLU A 24 -3.61 11.45 7.81
N MET A 25 -3.13 10.22 7.61
CA MET A 25 -2.26 9.51 8.55
C MET A 25 -0.80 9.97 8.46
N SER A 26 -0.27 10.20 7.26
CA SER A 26 1.17 10.46 7.06
C SER A 26 1.48 11.69 6.23
N GLY A 27 0.49 12.49 5.83
CA GLY A 27 0.70 13.66 4.98
C GLY A 27 1.19 13.34 3.56
N ILE A 28 1.07 12.08 3.11
CA ILE A 28 1.56 11.66 1.79
C ILE A 28 0.85 12.45 0.67
N THR A 29 1.64 12.97 -0.26
CA THR A 29 1.16 13.63 -1.48
C THR A 29 1.24 12.68 -2.67
N MET A 30 0.52 12.98 -3.76
CA MET A 30 0.56 12.16 -4.97
C MET A 30 1.98 12.00 -5.52
N THR A 31 2.76 13.08 -5.51
CA THR A 31 4.17 13.09 -5.93
C THR A 31 5.04 12.23 -5.02
N SER A 32 4.91 12.38 -3.69
CA SER A 32 5.68 11.55 -2.76
C SER A 32 5.30 10.08 -2.83
N CYS A 33 4.04 9.77 -3.14
CA CYS A 33 3.58 8.41 -3.37
C CYS A 33 4.22 7.83 -4.63
N ALA A 34 4.29 8.57 -5.74
CA ALA A 34 4.93 8.09 -6.96
C ALA A 34 6.45 7.85 -6.82
N ILE A 35 7.14 8.63 -5.99
CA ILE A 35 8.61 8.57 -5.85
C ILE A 35 9.03 7.65 -4.71
N ASN A 36 8.38 7.76 -3.55
CA ASN A 36 8.85 7.16 -2.29
C ASN A 36 8.02 5.96 -1.82
N ALA A 37 6.94 5.57 -2.54
CA ALA A 37 6.06 4.50 -2.10
C ALA A 37 6.80 3.19 -1.84
N GLN A 38 7.76 2.80 -2.67
CA GLN A 38 8.47 1.51 -2.49
C GLN A 38 9.19 1.42 -1.14
N ILE A 39 9.88 2.50 -0.72
CA ILE A 39 10.56 2.55 0.58
C ILE A 39 9.52 2.51 1.71
N GLY A 40 8.45 3.29 1.58
CA GLY A 40 7.37 3.32 2.57
C GLY A 40 6.66 1.97 2.71
N ILE A 41 6.45 1.24 1.62
CA ILE A 41 5.86 -0.10 1.63
C ILE A 41 6.81 -1.10 2.28
N ALA A 42 8.10 -1.05 1.96
CA ALA A 42 9.08 -1.96 2.54
C ALA A 42 9.18 -1.81 4.07
N ASP A 43 9.23 -0.57 4.56
CA ASP A 43 9.21 -0.27 6.01
C ASP A 43 7.89 -0.71 6.67
N TRP A 44 6.76 -0.48 6.01
CA TRP A 44 5.46 -0.93 6.51
C TRP A 44 5.35 -2.47 6.55
N MET A 45 5.85 -3.18 5.54
CA MET A 45 5.88 -4.65 5.51
C MET A 45 6.78 -5.23 6.59
N SER A 46 7.92 -4.59 6.88
CA SER A 46 8.87 -5.05 7.91
C SER A 46 8.39 -4.80 9.34
N LYS A 47 7.45 -3.87 9.54
CA LYS A 47 6.82 -3.60 10.84
C LYS A 47 5.50 -4.34 11.05
N GLY A 48 4.88 -4.82 9.97
CA GLY A 48 3.58 -5.50 9.99
C GLY A 48 3.69 -7.03 9.89
N PRO A 49 2.56 -7.75 9.88
CA PRO A 49 2.51 -9.21 9.79
C PRO A 49 2.82 -9.76 8.38
N TYR A 50 3.53 -9.00 7.55
CA TYR A 50 3.71 -9.25 6.12
C TYR A 50 5.12 -9.72 5.76
N HIS A 51 5.90 -10.21 6.72
CA HIS A 51 7.29 -10.64 6.51
C HIS A 51 7.46 -11.72 5.43
N GLU A 52 6.51 -12.64 5.32
CA GLU A 52 6.52 -13.72 4.33
C GLU A 52 5.84 -13.32 3.00
N TRP A 53 5.24 -12.14 2.95
CA TRP A 53 4.52 -11.64 1.79
C TRP A 53 5.47 -10.92 0.84
N ARG A 54 5.15 -10.95 -0.45
CA ARG A 54 5.89 -10.22 -1.48
C ARG A 54 5.04 -9.12 -2.08
N LEU A 55 5.64 -7.94 -2.23
CA LEU A 55 5.03 -6.85 -2.99
C LEU A 55 5.00 -7.21 -4.47
N GLN A 56 3.80 -7.30 -5.07
CA GLN A 56 3.64 -7.47 -6.51
C GLN A 56 3.55 -6.13 -7.24
N SER A 57 2.75 -5.22 -6.70
CA SER A 57 2.55 -3.89 -7.28
C SER A 57 2.02 -2.93 -6.21
N TYR A 58 2.01 -1.65 -6.53
CA TYR A 58 1.39 -0.63 -5.69
C TYR A 58 0.72 0.43 -6.55
N LYS A 59 -0.19 1.19 -5.95
CA LYS A 59 -0.88 2.29 -6.61
C LYS A 59 -1.14 3.44 -5.64
N CYS A 60 -1.14 4.64 -6.21
CA CYS A 60 -1.50 5.87 -5.53
C CYS A 60 -2.91 6.25 -5.99
N VAL A 61 -3.86 6.22 -5.07
CA VAL A 61 -5.27 6.49 -5.37
C VAL A 61 -5.64 7.86 -4.80
N ALA A 62 -6.33 8.68 -5.58
CA ALA A 62 -6.96 9.88 -5.06
C ALA A 62 -8.27 9.50 -4.35
N GLY A 63 -8.40 9.88 -3.07
CA GLY A 63 -9.58 9.58 -2.25
C GLY A 63 -9.39 8.39 -1.31
N ASN A 64 -10.49 8.02 -0.65
CA ASN A 64 -10.57 6.85 0.22
C ASN A 64 -10.47 5.57 -0.63
N TYR A 65 -9.77 4.57 -0.13
CA TYR A 65 -9.67 3.27 -0.79
C TYR A 65 -10.17 2.15 0.11
N VAL A 66 -11.14 1.38 -0.40
CA VAL A 66 -11.58 0.14 0.22
C VAL A 66 -11.01 -1.01 -0.61
N PRO A 67 -10.08 -1.81 -0.07
CA PRO A 67 -9.55 -2.98 -0.77
C PRO A 67 -10.67 -3.91 -1.21
N LYS A 68 -10.63 -4.31 -2.49
CA LYS A 68 -11.53 -5.36 -2.95
C LYS A 68 -10.96 -6.68 -2.43
N THR A 69 -11.65 -7.31 -1.50
CA THR A 69 -11.43 -8.73 -1.23
C THR A 69 -11.88 -9.49 -2.48
N HIS A 70 -10.92 -9.95 -3.29
CA HIS A 70 -11.21 -11.04 -4.20
C HIS A 70 -11.44 -12.27 -3.32
N ALA A 71 -12.69 -12.72 -3.29
CA ALA A 71 -13.11 -13.98 -2.68
C ALA A 71 -12.65 -15.16 -3.54
#